data_AF-A0A350AFZ5-F1
#
_entry.id   AF-A0A350AFZ5-F1
#
_cell.length_a   1.000
_cell.length_b   1.000
_cell.length_c   1.000
_cell.angle_alpha   90.00
_cell.angle_beta   90.00
_cell.angle_gamma   90.00
#
_symmetry.space_group_name_H-M   'P 1'
#
loop_
_entity.id
_entity.type
_entity.pdbx_description
1 polymer ?
#
loop_
_entity_poly.entity_id
_entity_poly.type
_entity_poly.pdbx_seq_one_letter_code
_entity_poly.pdbx_strand_id
1 'polypeptide(L)'
;VIMMHTCRTVEELEYGRRLVEGLKNDPLIGEMVEGKLLYYPTTTREESPNMGRITDNLSSGKAFVDLGLPPMAQGRDRAMVCGSLAFNVDVKKVLEGFGLTEGANSDPREFVVEKAFVGEGI
;
A
#
# COMPACT_ATOMS: atom_id res chain seq x y z
N VAL A 1 6.61 7.05 -4.10
CA VAL A 1 5.26 6.68 -3.61
C VAL A 1 4.95 5.28 -4.10
N ILE A 2 4.52 4.41 -3.20
CA ILE A 2 4.12 3.03 -3.52
C ILE A 2 2.66 2.89 -3.12
N MET A 3 1.80 2.58 -4.08
CA MET A 3 0.37 2.35 -3.85
C MET A 3 0.10 0.85 -3.85
N MET A 4 0.10 0.24 -2.67
CA MET A 4 -0.31 -1.14 -2.47
C MET A 4 -1.84 -1.20 -2.34
N HIS A 5 -2.50 -1.88 -3.27
CA HIS A 5 -3.96 -1.94 -3.32
C HIS A 5 -4.40 -3.39 -3.43
N THR A 6 -5.01 -3.94 -2.37
CA THR A 6 -5.44 -5.34 -2.33
C THR A 6 -6.95 -5.46 -2.34
N CYS A 7 -7.48 -6.22 -3.29
CA CYS A 7 -8.89 -6.52 -3.43
C CYS A 7 -9.14 -8.03 -3.50
N ARG A 8 -10.41 -8.45 -3.59
CA ARG A 8 -10.79 -9.85 -3.80
C ARG A 8 -10.65 -10.21 -5.28
N THR A 9 -11.13 -9.33 -6.17
CA THR A 9 -11.19 -9.54 -7.63
C THR A 9 -10.41 -8.48 -8.40
N VAL A 10 -10.16 -8.73 -9.68
CA VAL A 10 -9.51 -7.80 -10.61
C VAL A 10 -10.42 -6.60 -10.89
N GLU A 11 -11.73 -6.81 -11.00
CA GLU A 11 -12.71 -5.76 -11.25
C GLU A 11 -12.70 -4.68 -10.16
N GLU A 12 -12.56 -5.07 -8.88
CA GLU A 12 -12.47 -4.15 -7.75
C GLU A 12 -11.23 -3.22 -7.82
N LEU A 13 -10.18 -3.62 -8.57
CA LEU A 13 -8.96 -2.85 -8.76
C LEU A 13 -9.06 -1.83 -9.91
N GLU A 14 -10.10 -1.90 -10.73
CA GLU A 14 -10.18 -1.16 -12.00
C GLU A 14 -10.18 0.36 -11.79
N TYR A 15 -10.85 0.85 -10.74
CA TYR A 15 -10.82 2.28 -10.40
C TYR A 15 -9.39 2.76 -10.12
N GLY A 16 -8.65 2.03 -9.27
CA GLY A 16 -7.27 2.37 -8.94
C GLY A 16 -6.34 2.29 -10.17
N ARG A 17 -6.54 1.26 -11.01
CA ARG A 17 -5.78 1.07 -12.25
C ARG A 17 -5.94 2.27 -13.20
N ARG A 18 -7.20 2.67 -13.46
CA ARG A 18 -7.51 3.81 -14.33
C ARG A 18 -6.97 5.13 -13.79
N LEU A 19 -7.04 5.34 -12.47
CA LEU A 19 -6.51 6.54 -11.83
C LEU A 19 -4.99 6.63 -12.03
N VAL A 20 -4.26 5.55 -11.74
CA VAL A 20 -2.79 5.53 -11.90
C VAL A 20 -2.40 5.71 -13.36
N GLU A 21 -3.10 5.06 -14.30
CA GLU A 21 -2.88 5.24 -15.74
C GLU A 21 -3.14 6.69 -16.18
N GLY A 22 -4.21 7.31 -15.69
CA GLY A 22 -4.52 8.70 -15.95
C GLY A 22 -3.43 9.65 -15.47
N LEU A 23 -2.87 9.43 -14.28
CA LEU A 23 -1.76 10.25 -13.74
C LEU A 23 -0.49 10.14 -14.58
N LYS A 24 -0.17 8.95 -15.10
CA LYS A 24 1.01 8.74 -15.96
C LYS A 24 0.87 9.40 -17.32
N ASN A 25 -0.36 9.46 -17.85
CA ASN A 25 -0.67 10.03 -19.16
C ASN A 25 -1.11 11.50 -19.09
N ASP A 26 -1.03 12.13 -17.91
CA ASP A 26 -1.44 13.52 -17.73
C ASP A 26 -0.44 14.47 -18.44
N PRO A 27 -0.93 15.42 -19.26
CA PRO A 27 -0.08 16.29 -20.06
C PRO A 27 0.73 17.31 -19.25
N LEU A 28 0.38 17.56 -17.99
CA LEU A 28 1.07 18.50 -17.12
C LEU A 28 2.00 17.79 -16.15
N ILE A 29 1.61 16.62 -15.63
CA ILE A 29 2.33 15.94 -14.55
C ILE A 29 2.86 14.55 -14.89
N GLY A 30 2.54 13.98 -16.05
CA GLY A 30 2.91 12.61 -16.42
C GLY A 30 4.41 12.32 -16.29
N GLU A 31 5.26 13.21 -16.80
CA GLU A 31 6.73 13.11 -16.66
C GLU A 31 7.20 13.18 -15.20
N MET A 32 6.48 13.90 -14.34
CA MET A 32 6.80 13.97 -12.91
C MET A 32 6.38 12.71 -12.14
N VAL A 33 5.40 11.98 -12.65
CA VAL A 33 4.87 10.75 -12.04
C VAL A 33 5.76 9.56 -12.35
N GLU A 34 6.41 9.56 -13.52
CA GLU A 34 7.34 8.50 -13.93
C GLU A 34 8.47 8.29 -12.91
N GLY A 35 8.71 7.04 -12.53
CA GLY A 35 9.68 6.66 -11.50
C GLY A 35 9.30 7.08 -10.06
N LYS A 36 8.26 7.90 -9.85
CA LYS A 36 7.84 8.37 -8.52
C LYS A 36 6.61 7.65 -7.98
N LEU A 37 5.73 7.16 -8.83
CA LEU A 37 4.54 6.38 -8.45
C LEU A 37 4.65 4.93 -8.93
N LEU A 38 4.79 4.01 -7.99
CA LEU A 38 4.76 2.57 -8.22
C LEU A 38 3.40 2.03 -7.75
N TYR A 39 2.68 1.35 -8.63
CA TYR A 39 1.39 0.72 -8.32
C TYR A 39 1.57 -0.78 -8.16
N TYR A 40 1.21 -1.30 -6.98
CA TYR A 40 1.32 -2.71 -6.63
C TYR A 40 -0.08 -3.27 -6.28
N PRO A 41 -0.93 -3.52 -7.30
CA PRO A 41 -2.24 -4.11 -7.10
C PRO A 41 -2.13 -5.61 -6.84
N THR A 42 -2.99 -6.14 -5.98
CA THR A 42 -3.03 -7.56 -5.67
C THR A 42 -4.46 -8.07 -5.49
N THR A 43 -4.71 -9.31 -5.87
CA THR A 43 -5.98 -10.00 -5.60
C THR A 43 -5.82 -11.06 -4.51
N THR A 44 -6.92 -11.43 -3.86
CA THR A 44 -6.93 -12.46 -2.80
C THR A 44 -7.82 -13.66 -3.12
N ARG A 45 -8.69 -13.57 -4.14
CA ARG A 45 -9.63 -14.63 -4.51
C ARG A 45 -9.59 -14.98 -6.00
N GLU A 46 -9.57 -13.97 -6.87
CA GLU A 46 -9.40 -14.16 -8.32
C GLU A 46 -7.93 -14.26 -8.68
N GLU A 47 -7.56 -15.19 -9.56
CA GLU A 47 -6.19 -15.30 -10.07
C GLU A 47 -5.79 -14.03 -10.84
N SER A 48 -4.63 -13.46 -10.50
CA SER A 48 -4.10 -12.28 -11.18
C SER A 48 -2.56 -12.28 -11.11
N PRO A 49 -1.87 -11.39 -11.86
CA PRO A 49 -0.40 -11.37 -11.88
C PRO A 49 0.27 -11.25 -10.52
N ASN A 50 -0.36 -10.56 -9.57
CA ASN A 50 0.11 -10.46 -8.20
C ASN A 50 -1.03 -10.78 -7.23
N MET A 51 -0.77 -11.67 -6.27
CA MET A 51 -1.77 -12.06 -5.28
C MET A 51 -1.25 -11.89 -3.85
N GLY A 52 -2.16 -12.00 -2.88
CA GLY A 52 -1.86 -12.02 -1.46
C GLY A 52 -2.20 -10.72 -0.73
N ARG A 53 -2.30 -10.80 0.60
CA ARG A 53 -2.57 -9.62 1.45
C ARG A 53 -1.32 -8.76 1.59
N ILE A 54 -1.51 -7.46 1.84
CA ILE A 54 -0.41 -6.51 2.09
C ILE A 54 0.48 -7.00 3.24
N THR A 55 -0.12 -7.46 4.34
CA THR A 55 0.60 -8.00 5.50
C THR A 55 1.56 -9.12 5.11
N ASP A 56 1.10 -10.06 4.28
CA ASP A 56 1.85 -11.25 3.89
C ASP A 56 2.96 -10.87 2.90
N ASN A 57 2.64 -10.01 1.93
CA ASN A 57 3.58 -9.53 0.93
C ASN A 57 4.68 -8.64 1.52
N LEU A 58 4.39 -7.89 2.58
CA LEU A 58 5.40 -7.14 3.34
C LEU A 58 6.24 -8.09 4.22
N SER A 59 5.58 -8.96 5.00
CA SER A 59 6.27 -9.81 5.98
C SER A 59 7.19 -10.85 5.32
N SER A 60 6.78 -11.40 4.17
CA SER A 60 7.60 -12.31 3.37
C SER A 60 8.70 -11.61 2.57
N GLY A 61 8.63 -10.28 2.45
CA GLY A 61 9.50 -9.49 1.59
C GLY A 61 9.19 -9.56 0.10
N LYS A 62 8.16 -10.30 -0.33
CA LYS A 62 7.75 -10.43 -1.74
C LYS A 62 7.57 -9.06 -2.41
N ALA A 63 6.85 -8.14 -1.76
CA ALA A 63 6.59 -6.81 -2.33
C ALA A 63 7.89 -6.02 -2.61
N PHE A 64 8.91 -6.17 -1.75
CA PHE A 64 10.19 -5.49 -1.96
C PHE A 64 10.94 -6.10 -3.15
N VAL A 65 10.94 -7.43 -3.27
CA VAL A 65 11.57 -8.14 -4.40
C VAL A 65 10.90 -7.77 -5.72
N ASP A 66 9.57 -7.82 -5.78
CA ASP A 66 8.81 -7.54 -7.00
C ASP A 66 9.00 -6.10 -7.49
N LEU A 67 9.16 -5.16 -6.57
CA LEU A 67 9.38 -3.74 -6.88
C LEU A 67 10.87 -3.39 -7.06
N GLY A 68 11.79 -4.33 -6.83
CA GLY A 68 13.23 -4.08 -6.88
C GLY A 68 13.71 -3.11 -5.80
N LEU A 69 13.09 -3.13 -4.62
CA LEU A 69 13.35 -2.22 -3.52
C LEU A 69 14.06 -2.94 -2.36
N PRO A 70 14.88 -2.21 -1.56
CA PRO A 70 15.37 -2.74 -0.29
C PRO A 70 14.23 -2.94 0.72
N PRO A 71 14.41 -3.80 1.74
CA PRO A 71 13.46 -3.93 2.84
C PRO A 71 13.14 -2.59 3.51
N MET A 72 11.96 -2.50 4.11
CA MET A 72 11.51 -1.30 4.81
C MET A 72 12.39 -0.96 6.02
N ALA A 73 12.67 0.33 6.23
CA ALA A 73 13.48 0.85 7.33
C ALA A 73 13.00 2.22 7.85
N GLN A 74 13.01 2.40 9.17
CA GLN A 74 12.54 3.61 9.88
C GLN A 74 13.12 4.94 9.36
N GLY A 75 14.39 4.96 8.94
CA GLY A 75 15.06 6.17 8.45
C GLY A 75 14.70 6.59 7.03
N ARG A 76 14.06 5.71 6.24
CA ARG A 76 13.84 5.91 4.80
C ARG A 76 12.38 5.82 4.39
N ASP A 77 11.63 4.96 5.06
CA ASP A 77 10.28 4.61 4.62
C ASP A 77 9.22 5.26 5.52
N ARG A 78 8.09 5.59 4.89
CA ARG A 78 6.90 6.17 5.52
C ARG A 78 5.66 5.49 4.97
N ALA A 79 4.62 5.32 5.78
CA ALA A 79 3.41 4.64 5.36
C ALA A 79 2.12 5.37 5.80
N MET A 80 1.09 5.28 4.96
CA MET A 80 -0.29 5.63 5.31
C MET A 80 -1.14 4.39 5.10
N VAL A 81 -1.91 4.00 6.11
CA VAL A 81 -2.69 2.75 6.08
C VAL A 81 -4.17 3.07 6.18
N CYS A 82 -4.95 2.59 5.22
CA CYS A 82 -6.40 2.75 5.21
C CYS A 82 -7.09 1.43 4.85
N GLY A 83 -7.93 0.93 5.74
CA GLY A 83 -8.69 -0.30 5.57
C GLY A 83 -9.60 -0.60 6.76
N SER A 84 -10.00 -1.86 6.95
CA SER A 84 -10.77 -2.25 8.14
C SER A 84 -9.95 -2.09 9.42
N LEU A 85 -10.61 -2.01 10.59
CA LEU A 85 -9.90 -1.93 11.86
C LEU A 85 -8.94 -3.11 12.06
N ALA A 86 -9.40 -4.34 11.75
CA ALA A 86 -8.57 -5.53 11.84
C ALA A 86 -7.34 -5.45 10.93
N PHE A 87 -7.54 -5.04 9.67
CA PHE A 87 -6.46 -4.83 8.72
C PHE A 87 -5.45 -3.78 9.21
N ASN A 88 -5.92 -2.65 9.73
CA ASN A 88 -5.05 -1.59 10.25
C ASN A 88 -4.20 -2.09 11.43
N VAL A 89 -4.79 -2.85 12.35
CA VAL A 89 -4.07 -3.43 13.49
C VAL A 89 -3.00 -4.41 13.02
N ASP A 90 -3.30 -5.24 12.02
CA ASP A 90 -2.33 -6.22 11.51
C ASP A 90 -1.19 -5.54 10.73
N VAL A 91 -1.50 -4.57 9.86
CA VAL A 91 -0.46 -3.81 9.16
C VAL A 91 0.39 -3.01 10.13
N LYS A 92 -0.21 -2.40 11.16
CA LYS A 92 0.53 -1.69 12.22
C LYS A 92 1.61 -2.59 12.84
N LYS A 93 1.26 -3.82 13.22
CA LYS A 93 2.24 -4.79 13.77
C LYS A 93 3.36 -5.10 12.79
N VAL A 94 3.05 -5.24 11.49
CA VAL A 94 4.05 -5.47 10.44
C VAL A 94 5.00 -4.28 10.32
N LEU A 95 4.48 -3.05 10.31
CA LEU A 95 5.28 -1.82 10.23
C LEU A 95 6.16 -1.62 11.47
N GLU A 96 5.63 -1.87 12.67
CA GLU A 96 6.39 -1.86 13.91
C GLU A 96 7.48 -2.95 13.91
N GLY A 97 7.23 -4.10 13.28
CA GLY A 97 8.23 -5.14 13.04
C GLY A 97 9.41 -4.70 12.17
N PHE A 98 9.21 -3.70 11.30
CA PHE A 98 10.28 -3.03 10.54
C PHE A 98 10.89 -1.83 11.30
N GLY A 99 10.50 -1.61 12.56
CA GLY A 99 11.00 -0.55 13.43
C GLY A 99 10.33 0.81 13.21
N LEU A 100 9.25 0.90 12.44
CA LEU A 100 8.53 2.15 12.26
C LEU A 100 7.65 2.46 13.47
N THR A 101 7.47 3.75 13.78
CA THR A 101 6.59 4.22 14.87
C THR A 101 5.38 4.96 14.31
N GLU A 102 4.22 4.78 14.95
CA GLU A 102 3.00 5.53 14.62
C GLU A 102 3.16 7.00 15.04
N GLY A 103 2.78 7.91 14.15
CA GLY A 103 2.85 9.34 14.37
C GLY A 103 1.48 9.98 14.52
N ALA A 104 1.50 11.24 14.92
CA ALA A 104 0.33 12.12 14.94
C ALA A 104 0.73 13.50 14.43
N ASN A 105 -0.26 14.38 14.21
CA ASN A 105 0.01 15.76 13.78
C ASN A 105 0.94 16.52 14.77
N SER A 106 0.83 16.21 16.07
CA SER A 106 1.66 16.82 17.13
C SER A 106 3.00 16.13 17.37
N ASP A 107 3.19 14.89 16.91
CA ASP A 107 4.45 14.14 16.99
C ASP A 107 4.64 13.32 15.70
N PRO A 108 5.20 13.92 14.64
CA PRO A 108 5.37 13.25 13.36
C PRO A 108 6.34 12.07 13.45
N ARG A 109 5.92 10.90 12.96
CA ARG A 109 6.72 9.67 12.91
C ARG A 109 6.62 9.01 11.53
N GLU A 110 6.73 7.69 11.49
CA GLU A 110 6.90 6.96 10.24
C GLU A 110 5.60 6.54 9.58
N PHE A 111 4.53 6.26 10.35
CA PHE A 111 3.25 5.91 9.75
C PHE A 111 2.04 6.47 10.49
N VAL A 112 0.90 6.48 9.78
CA VAL A 112 -0.42 6.82 10.31
C VAL A 112 -1.44 5.79 9.83
N VAL A 113 -2.48 5.55 10.63
CA VAL A 113 -3.57 4.63 10.30
C VAL A 113 -4.92 5.36 10.34
N GLU A 114 -5.81 5.02 9.42
CA GLU A 114 -7.20 5.50 9.39
C GLU A 114 -8.16 4.37 9.01
N LYS A 115 -9.32 4.29 9.65
CA LYS A 115 -10.34 3.29 9.30
C LYS A 115 -11.04 3.72 8.00
N ALA A 116 -11.05 2.84 7.00
CA ALA A 116 -11.82 3.05 5.77
C ALA A 116 -13.34 3.00 6.01
N PHE A 117 -13.77 2.22 7.00
CA PHE A 117 -15.17 2.05 7.39
C PHE A 117 -15.28 1.53 8.82
N VAL A 118 -16.50 1.50 9.37
CA VAL A 118 -16.82 0.90 10.67
C VAL A 118 -17.41 -0.50 10.46
N GLY A 119 -17.01 -1.47 11.27
CA GLY A 119 -17.46 -2.86 11.19
C GLY A 119 -16.47 -3.78 10.45
N GLU A 120 -16.92 -4.98 10.09
CA GLU A 120 -16.09 -6.01 9.46
C GLU A 120 -15.94 -5.85 7.93
N GLY A 121 -16.78 -5.00 7.33
CA GLY A 121 -16.90 -4.85 5.89
C GLY A 121 -17.97 -5.79 5.31
N ILE A 122 -18.22 -5.65 4.01
CA ILE A 122 -19.21 -6.46 3.28
C ILE A 122 -18.69 -7.84 2.85
#